data_AF-A0A5R9DVJ6-F1
#
_entry.id   AF-A0A5R9DVJ6-F1
#
_cell.length_a   1.000
_cell.length_b   1.000
_cell.length_c   1.000
_cell.angle_alpha   90.00
_cell.angle_beta   90.00
_cell.angle_gamma   90.00
#
_symmetry.space_group_name_H-M   'P 1'
#
loop_
_entity.id
_entity.type
_entity.pdbx_description
1 polymer ?
#
loop_
_entity_poly.entity_id
_entity_poly.type
_entity_poly.pdbx_seq_one_letter_code
_entity_poly.pdbx_strand_id
1 'polypeptide(L)'
;METPAITGQPPALTVGQAVALTLLRDGYTQRTIQARTDVTPDDLYRLAALHDITAPHGTTEGHDCHEARGEDPCGPCEIARARADSRARARQRKTIPAAMLRGRLAAGTTRRRAVSR
;
A
#
# COMPACT_ATOMS: atom_id res chain seq x y z
N MET A 1 -14.47 -14.32 -46.11
CA MET A 1 -14.48 -14.64 -44.66
C MET A 1 -13.79 -13.47 -43.98
N GLU A 2 -14.55 -12.46 -43.57
CA GLU A 2 -14.01 -11.28 -42.91
C GLU A 2 -13.92 -11.56 -41.41
N THR A 3 -12.71 -11.48 -40.87
CA THR A 3 -12.45 -11.55 -39.43
C THR A 3 -12.76 -10.18 -38.83
N PRO A 4 -13.67 -10.04 -37.85
CA PRO A 4 -13.87 -8.76 -37.20
C PRO A 4 -12.66 -8.45 -36.31
N ALA A 5 -11.98 -7.35 -36.60
CA ALA A 5 -10.99 -6.76 -35.71
C ALA A 5 -11.71 -6.23 -34.47
N ILE A 6 -11.60 -6.91 -33.34
CA ILE A 6 -11.97 -6.36 -32.04
C ILE A 6 -10.89 -5.34 -31.69
N THR A 7 -11.07 -4.08 -32.11
CA THR A 7 -10.32 -2.96 -31.54
C THR A 7 -10.88 -2.71 -30.15
N GLY A 8 -10.42 -3.50 -29.18
CA GLY A 8 -10.68 -3.28 -27.76
C GLY A 8 -9.90 -2.05 -27.29
N GLN A 9 -10.38 -0.86 -27.62
CA GLN A 9 -9.89 0.37 -27.02
C GLN A 9 -10.12 0.24 -25.51
N PRO A 10 -9.08 0.35 -24.65
CA PRO A 10 -9.30 0.35 -23.21
C PRO A 10 -10.30 1.46 -22.87
N PRO A 11 -11.24 1.21 -21.94
CA PRO A 11 -12.26 2.20 -21.60
C PRO A 11 -11.60 3.52 -21.26
N ALA A 12 -12.11 4.60 -21.85
CA ALA A 12 -11.56 5.93 -21.63
C ALA A 12 -11.59 6.26 -20.13
N LEU A 13 -10.46 6.75 -19.61
CA LEU A 13 -10.37 7.20 -18.22
C LEU A 13 -11.42 8.29 -17.95
N THR A 14 -12.08 8.20 -16.80
CA THR A 14 -12.87 9.33 -16.31
C THR A 14 -11.94 10.48 -15.92
N VAL A 15 -12.47 11.71 -15.87
CA VAL A 15 -11.69 12.88 -15.42
C VAL A 15 -11.08 12.64 -14.03
N GLY A 16 -11.85 12.05 -13.11
CA GLY A 16 -11.36 11.71 -11.76
C GLY A 16 -10.19 10.73 -11.78
N GLN A 17 -10.25 9.70 -12.63
CA GLN A 17 -9.16 8.73 -12.79
C GLN A 17 -7.91 9.37 -13.41
N ALA A 18 -8.06 10.20 -14.44
CA ALA A 18 -6.94 10.90 -15.07
C ALA A 18 -6.24 11.87 -14.09
N VAL A 19 -7.02 12.60 -13.29
CA VAL A 19 -6.49 13.47 -12.23
C VAL A 19 -5.78 12.64 -11.15
N ALA A 20 -6.36 11.50 -10.75
CA ALA A 20 -5.75 10.63 -9.74
C ALA A 20 -4.37 10.12 -10.17
N LEU A 21 -4.23 9.70 -11.43
CA LEU A 21 -2.96 9.24 -11.98
C LEU A 21 -1.92 10.37 -12.09
N THR A 22 -2.36 11.59 -12.42
CA THR A 22 -1.48 12.76 -12.42
C THR A 22 -0.96 13.06 -11.01
N LEU A 23 -1.86 13.09 -10.02
CA LEU A 23 -1.48 13.32 -8.62
C LEU A 23 -0.55 12.22 -8.07
N LEU A 24 -0.77 10.96 -8.46
CA LEU A 24 0.12 9.86 -8.10
C LEU A 24 1.53 10.07 -8.64
N ARG A 25 1.64 10.45 -9.92
CA ARG A 25 2.92 10.77 -10.58
C ARG A 25 3.63 11.94 -9.90
N ASP A 26 2.88 12.94 -9.46
CA ASP A 26 3.39 14.11 -8.73
C ASP A 26 3.79 13.79 -7.28
N GLY A 27 3.57 12.56 -6.81
CA GLY A 27 3.98 12.10 -5.48
C GLY A 27 3.01 12.43 -4.35
N TYR A 28 1.73 12.70 -4.67
CA TYR A 28 0.70 12.81 -3.65
C TYR A 28 0.38 11.45 -3.04
N THR A 29 0.08 11.45 -1.74
CA THR A 29 -0.27 10.22 -1.03
C THR A 29 -1.61 9.66 -1.49
N GLN A 30 -1.76 8.34 -1.40
CA GLN A 30 -3.01 7.63 -1.70
C GLN A 30 -4.23 8.23 -0.98
N ARG A 31 -4.07 8.65 0.29
CA ARG A 31 -5.13 9.29 1.06
C ARG A 31 -5.54 10.65 0.47
N THR A 32 -4.57 11.46 0.04
CA THR A 32 -4.84 12.77 -0.56
C THR A 32 -5.52 12.62 -1.92
N ILE A 33 -5.11 11.63 -2.71
CA ILE A 33 -5.71 11.34 -4.00
C ILE A 33 -7.17 10.93 -3.81
N GLN A 34 -7.43 9.94 -2.95
CA GLN A 34 -8.79 9.49 -2.66
C GLN A 34 -9.71 10.62 -2.23
N ALA A 35 -9.23 11.52 -1.35
CA ALA A 35 -10.02 12.67 -0.89
C ALA A 35 -10.32 13.73 -1.98
N ARG A 36 -9.64 13.69 -3.12
CA ARG A 36 -9.76 14.68 -4.21
C ARG A 36 -10.45 14.13 -5.45
N THR A 37 -10.45 12.81 -5.66
CA THR A 37 -10.90 12.21 -6.92
C THR A 37 -11.92 11.09 -6.74
N ASP A 38 -12.25 10.71 -5.50
CA ASP A 38 -13.10 9.57 -5.12
C ASP A 38 -12.62 8.20 -5.69
N VAL A 39 -11.41 8.16 -6.28
CA VAL A 39 -10.80 6.91 -6.76
C VAL A 39 -10.34 6.10 -5.56
N THR A 40 -10.77 4.84 -5.50
CA THR A 40 -10.37 3.93 -4.43
C THR A 40 -8.89 3.56 -4.55
N PRO A 41 -8.22 3.16 -3.46
CA PRO A 41 -6.81 2.76 -3.51
C PRO A 41 -6.56 1.58 -4.45
N ASP A 42 -7.45 0.59 -4.43
CA ASP A 42 -7.34 -0.61 -5.27
C ASP A 42 -7.51 -0.27 -6.76
N ASP A 43 -8.40 0.67 -7.09
CA ASP A 43 -8.55 1.15 -8.46
C ASP A 43 -7.36 2.01 -8.88
N LEU A 44 -6.83 2.86 -7.98
CA LEU A 44 -5.72 3.76 -8.26
C LEU A 44 -4.49 2.99 -8.76
N TYR A 45 -4.04 1.99 -8.00
CA TYR A 45 -2.81 1.26 -8.34
C TYR A 45 -3.01 0.30 -9.52
N ARG A 46 -4.20 -0.30 -9.66
CA ARG A 46 -4.56 -1.09 -10.85
C ARG A 46 -4.52 -0.24 -12.12
N LEU A 47 -5.11 0.95 -12.08
CA LEU A 47 -5.07 1.91 -13.20
C LEU A 47 -3.64 2.39 -13.47
N ALA A 48 -2.86 2.65 -12.43
CA ALA A 48 -1.45 3.03 -12.58
C ALA A 48 -0.64 1.94 -13.29
N ALA A 49 -0.86 0.67 -12.96
CA ALA A 49 -0.27 -0.47 -13.66
C ALA A 49 -0.74 -0.56 -15.12
N LEU A 50 -2.04 -0.44 -15.38
CA LEU A 50 -2.63 -0.47 -16.73
C LEU A 50 -2.10 0.64 -17.66
N HIS A 51 -1.79 1.80 -17.11
CA HIS A 51 -1.36 2.98 -17.87
C HIS A 51 0.14 3.26 -17.80
N ASP A 52 0.93 2.36 -17.21
CA ASP A 52 2.36 2.52 -16.95
C ASP A 52 2.73 3.86 -16.26
N ILE A 53 1.92 4.25 -15.28
CA ILE A 53 2.18 5.41 -14.43
C ILE A 53 2.69 4.90 -13.09
N THR A 54 3.70 5.58 -12.54
CA THR A 54 4.30 5.23 -11.26
C THR A 54 4.45 6.47 -10.38
N ALA A 55 4.34 6.26 -9.08
CA ALA A 55 4.71 7.26 -8.08
C ALA A 55 6.25 7.36 -7.98
N PRO A 56 6.79 8.44 -7.38
CA PRO A 56 8.22 8.54 -7.12
C PRO A 56 8.75 7.35 -6.30
N HIS A 57 9.87 6.77 -6.73
CA HIS A 57 10.54 5.70 -5.97
C HIS A 57 11.00 6.18 -4.58
N GLY A 58 11.13 5.24 -3.64
CA GLY A 58 11.46 5.57 -2.25
C GLY A 58 10.25 6.04 -1.44
N THR A 59 9.04 5.85 -1.97
CA THR A 59 7.76 6.11 -1.28
C THR A 59 7.00 4.80 -1.10
N THR A 60 5.98 4.82 -0.22
CA THR A 60 5.05 3.69 -0.06
C THR A 60 4.20 3.46 -1.31
N GLU A 61 3.83 4.55 -1.98
CA GLU A 61 3.03 4.56 -3.19
C GLU A 61 3.83 3.97 -4.36
N GLY A 62 5.13 4.26 -4.43
CA GLY A 62 6.04 3.61 -5.40
C GLY A 62 6.18 2.10 -5.16
N HIS A 63 6.12 1.66 -3.90
CA HIS A 63 6.06 0.23 -3.57
C HIS A 63 4.74 -0.40 -4.03
N ASP A 64 3.60 0.24 -3.71
CA ASP A 64 2.27 -0.20 -4.14
C ASP A 64 2.17 -0.32 -5.68
N CYS A 65 2.82 0.60 -6.42
CA CYS A 65 2.87 0.55 -7.89
C CYS A 65 3.62 -0.69 -8.42
N HIS A 66 4.72 -1.10 -7.79
CA HIS A 66 5.42 -2.34 -8.15
C HIS A 66 4.55 -3.57 -7.87
N GLU A 67 3.92 -3.63 -6.69
CA GLU A 67 3.02 -4.73 -6.34
C GLU A 67 1.85 -4.86 -7.32
N ALA A 68 1.26 -3.73 -7.74
CA ALA A 68 0.17 -3.72 -8.70
C ALA A 68 0.58 -4.19 -10.11
N ARG A 69 1.88 -4.06 -10.47
CA ARG A 69 2.45 -4.57 -11.72
C ARG A 69 2.93 -6.01 -11.61
N GLY A 70 2.95 -6.58 -10.40
CA GLY A 70 3.55 -7.90 -10.15
C GLY A 70 5.08 -7.89 -10.27
N GLU A 71 5.71 -6.74 -10.03
CA GLU A 71 7.16 -6.56 -10.05
C GLU A 71 7.73 -6.58 -8.63
N ASP A 72 8.99 -7.00 -8.50
CA ASP A 72 9.73 -6.85 -7.26
C ASP A 72 9.99 -5.36 -6.98
N PRO A 73 9.61 -4.82 -5.81
CA PRO A 73 9.88 -3.44 -5.47
C PRO A 73 11.38 -3.15 -5.42
N CYS A 74 11.80 -1.99 -5.92
CA CYS A 74 13.20 -1.59 -5.81
C CYS A 74 13.59 -1.31 -4.34
N GLY A 75 14.88 -1.46 -4.01
CA GLY A 75 15.38 -1.30 -2.64
C GLY A 75 14.91 -0.03 -1.90
N PRO A 76 14.90 1.16 -2.54
CA PRO A 76 14.32 2.37 -1.93
C PRO A 76 12.84 2.22 -1.55
N CYS A 77 12.02 1.60 -2.41
CA CYS A 77 10.59 1.36 -2.15
C CYS A 77 10.39 0.34 -1.03
N GLU A 78 11.18 -0.75 -0.98
CA GLU A 78 11.14 -1.71 0.13
C GLU A 78 11.46 -1.05 1.47
N ILE A 79 12.52 -0.23 1.52
CA ILE A 79 12.91 0.49 2.72
C ILE A 79 11.80 1.45 3.16
N ALA A 80 11.14 2.12 2.21
CA ALA A 80 10.02 3.02 2.50
C ALA A 80 8.85 2.26 3.13
N ARG A 81 8.44 1.12 2.56
CA ARG A 81 7.41 0.24 3.12
C ARG A 81 7.80 -0.26 4.51
N ALA A 82 9.00 -0.81 4.69
CA ALA A 82 9.46 -1.33 5.96
C ALA A 82 9.45 -0.26 7.08
N ARG A 83 9.80 0.99 6.73
CA ARG A 83 9.71 2.13 7.66
C ARG A 83 8.26 2.48 8.00
N ALA A 84 7.36 2.48 7.01
CA ALA A 84 5.94 2.70 7.24
C ALA A 84 5.34 1.64 8.17
N ASP A 85 5.62 0.36 7.93
CA ASP A 85 5.17 -0.76 8.76
C ASP A 85 5.71 -0.67 10.19
N SER A 86 6.99 -0.33 10.33
CA SER A 86 7.62 -0.12 11.64
C SER A 86 6.91 0.99 12.43
N ARG A 87 6.55 2.09 11.76
CA ARG A 87 5.79 3.19 12.36
C ARG A 87 4.37 2.76 12.73
N ALA A 88 3.69 2.00 11.86
CA ALA A 88 2.34 1.48 12.13
C ALA A 88 2.32 0.57 13.36
N ARG A 89 3.27 -0.38 13.44
CA ARG A 89 3.45 -1.26 14.61
C ARG A 89 3.76 -0.48 15.88
N ALA A 90 4.61 0.54 15.79
CA ALA A 90 4.91 1.40 16.94
C ALA A 90 3.69 2.19 17.43
N ARG A 91 2.84 2.68 16.52
CA ARG A 91 1.58 3.35 16.87
C ARG A 91 0.60 2.38 17.51
N GLN A 92 0.45 1.18 16.95
CA GLN A 92 -0.41 0.14 17.52
C GLN A 92 -0.02 -0.22 18.95
N ARG A 93 1.29 -0.29 19.27
CA ARG A 93 1.75 -0.52 20.66
C ARG A 93 1.31 0.58 21.62
N LYS A 94 1.23 1.84 21.17
CA LYS A 94 0.79 2.97 21.99
C LYS A 94 -0.71 2.96 22.25
N THR A 95 -1.50 2.37 21.34
CA THR A 95 -2.96 2.29 21.46
C THR A 95 -3.42 1.07 22.24
N ILE A 96 -2.55 0.09 22.53
CA ILE A 96 -2.87 -1.02 23.43
C ILE A 96 -2.97 -0.47 24.86
N PRO A 97 -4.13 -0.59 25.54
CA PRO A 97 -4.28 -0.13 26.91
C PRO A 97 -3.21 -0.76 27.83
N ALA A 98 -2.61 0.03 28.72
CA ALA A 98 -1.56 -0.42 29.64
C ALA A 98 -1.99 -1.64 30.50
N ALA A 99 -3.30 -1.83 30.70
CA ALA A 99 -3.87 -3.02 31.34
C ALA A 99 -3.67 -4.31 30.51
N MET A 100 -3.89 -4.26 29.18
CA MET A 100 -3.65 -5.40 28.30
C MET A 100 -2.16 -5.72 28.15
N LEU A 101 -1.30 -4.69 28.12
CA LEU A 101 0.15 -4.87 28.05
C LEU A 101 0.70 -5.57 29.31
N ARG A 102 0.19 -5.20 30.50
CA ARG A 102 0.54 -5.84 31.78
C ARG A 102 0.08 -7.30 31.85
N GLY A 103 -1.11 -7.62 31.34
CA GLY A 103 -1.59 -9.01 31.26
C GLY A 103 -0.71 -9.90 30.37
N ARG A 104 -0.21 -9.40 29.23
CA ARG A 104 0.69 -10.15 28.34
C ARG A 104 2.08 -10.39 28.96
N LEU A 105 2.61 -9.43 29.71
CA LEU A 105 3.89 -9.58 30.41
C LEU A 105 3.80 -10.60 31.56
N ALA A 106 2.70 -10.57 32.32
CA ALA A 106 2.44 -11.54 33.40
C ALA A 106 2.28 -12.98 32.88
N ALA A 107 1.65 -13.16 31.71
CA ALA A 107 1.50 -14.46 31.06
C ALA A 107 2.81 -14.99 30.42
N GLY A 108 3.74 -14.09 30.05
CA GLY A 108 5.07 -14.47 29.54
C GLY A 108 6.05 -14.91 30.63
N THR A 109 5.86 -14.44 31.88
CA THR A 109 6.70 -14.84 33.01
C THR A 109 6.38 -16.23 33.57
N THR A 110 5.17 -16.75 33.37
CA THR A 110 4.79 -18.10 33.85
C THR A 110 5.34 -19.23 32.99
N ARG A 111 5.66 -19.01 31.70
CA ARG A 111 6.24 -20.06 30.83
C ARG A 111 7.73 -20.35 31.05
N ARG A 112 8.47 -19.48 31.77
CA ARG A 112 9.91 -19.69 32.05
C ARG A 112 10.18 -20.40 33.38
N ARG A 113 9.15 -20.91 34.05
CA ARG A 113 9.28 -21.59 35.36
C ARG A 113 8.95 -23.09 35.33
N ALA A 114 8.95 -23.72 34.16
CA ALA A 114 8.73 -25.15 33.99
C ALA A 114 9.84 -25.81 33.15
N VAL A 115 11.10 -25.58 33.53
CA VAL A 115 12.23 -26.48 33.22
C VAL A 115 13.09 -26.53 34.47
N SER A 116 12.77 -27.44 35.37
CA SER A 116 13.66 -27.85 36.48
C SER A 116 13.22 -29.22 36.99
N ARG A 117 14.10 -30.19 36.72
CA ARG A 117 14.18 -31.59 37.17
C ARG A 117 13.21 -32.60 36.56
#